data_AF-A0A945VX51-F1
#
_entry.id   AF-A0A945VX51-F1
#
_cell.length_a   1.000
_cell.length_b   1.000
_cell.length_c   1.000
_cell.angle_alpha   90.00
_cell.angle_beta   90.00
_cell.angle_gamma   90.00
#
_symmetry.space_group_name_H-M   'P 1'
#
loop_
_entity.id
_entity.type
_entity.pdbx_description
1 polymer ?
#
loop_
_entity_poly.entity_id
_entity_poly.type
_entity_poly.pdbx_seq_one_letter_code
_entity_poly.pdbx_strand_id
1 'polypeptide(L)'
;MKKPIKLSPKEALSRYLNEISKFASENQTYKPTEADWKYFRKVVPELQNCFLEKKNNEIIQILTDSGKTQIERYRESRKVFDRIDFILLRCKRNTPRNRLIETTIIMLVCGMMAKEDLLGFSLKFQEQVDIPLDMLYQ
;
A
#
# COMPACT_ATOMS: atom_id res chain seq x y z
N MET A 1 -26.72 -3.56 24.93
CA MET A 1 -26.13 -3.60 23.56
C MET A 1 -24.82 -2.82 23.56
N LYS A 2 -23.67 -3.46 23.30
CA LYS A 2 -22.40 -2.72 23.12
C LYS A 2 -22.52 -1.95 21.80
N LYS A 3 -22.36 -0.62 21.83
CA LYS A 3 -22.30 0.20 20.60
C LYS A 3 -21.16 -0.33 19.72
N PRO A 4 -21.35 -0.49 18.40
CA PRO A 4 -20.26 -0.87 17.52
C PRO A 4 -19.16 0.19 17.61
N ILE A 5 -17.94 -0.24 17.91
CA ILE A 5 -16.77 0.64 17.97
C ILE A 5 -16.53 1.14 16.55
N LYS A 6 -16.78 2.43 16.29
CA LYS A 6 -16.39 3.07 15.03
C LYS A 6 -14.88 3.23 15.04
N LEU A 7 -14.18 2.39 14.27
CA LEU A 7 -12.75 2.52 14.03
C LEU A 7 -12.47 3.85 13.34
N SER A 8 -11.42 4.54 13.75
CA SER A 8 -10.88 5.68 12.99
C SER A 8 -10.36 5.20 11.63
N PRO A 9 -10.27 6.09 10.62
CA PRO A 9 -9.71 5.72 9.30
C PRO A 9 -8.32 5.10 9.37
N LYS A 10 -7.50 5.52 10.34
CA LYS A 10 -6.15 4.99 10.58
C LYS A 10 -6.21 3.57 11.13
N GLU A 11 -7.09 3.30 12.10
CA GLU A 11 -7.26 1.96 12.66
C GLU A 11 -7.84 0.99 11.63
N ALA A 12 -8.79 1.45 10.81
CA ALA A 12 -9.35 0.66 9.71
C ALA A 12 -8.27 0.28 8.68
N LEU A 13 -7.46 1.25 8.23
CA LEU A 13 -6.35 0.97 7.32
C LEU A 13 -5.30 0.05 7.95
N SER A 14 -4.98 0.27 9.23
CA SER A 14 -4.03 -0.59 9.96
C SER A 14 -4.52 -2.03 10.03
N ARG A 15 -5.79 -2.23 10.40
CA ARG A 15 -6.41 -3.55 10.42
C ARG A 15 -6.37 -4.20 9.04
N TYR A 16 -6.76 -3.47 8.00
CA TYR A 16 -6.77 -3.96 6.63
C TYR A 16 -5.36 -4.40 6.15
N LEU A 17 -4.33 -3.57 6.35
CA LEU A 17 -2.96 -3.96 5.97
C LEU A 17 -2.42 -5.12 6.82
N ASN A 18 -2.86 -5.27 8.06
CA ASN A 18 -2.50 -6.43 8.89
C ASN A 18 -3.18 -7.71 8.41
N GLU A 19 -4.44 -7.64 7.97
CA GLU A 19 -5.16 -8.77 7.38
C GLU A 19 -4.49 -9.21 6.07
N ILE A 20 -4.11 -8.27 5.20
CA ILE A 20 -3.30 -8.56 4.01
C ILE A 20 -1.96 -9.20 4.37
N SER A 21 -1.25 -8.63 5.35
CA SER A 21 0.05 -9.13 5.79
C SER A 21 -0.03 -10.57 6.30
N LYS A 22 -1.07 -10.85 7.09
CA LYS A 22 -1.36 -12.19 7.59
C LYS A 22 -1.68 -13.14 6.44
N PHE A 23 -2.61 -12.77 5.55
CA PHE A 23 -2.97 -13.57 4.39
C PHE A 23 -1.75 -13.89 3.51
N ALA A 24 -0.94 -12.87 3.19
CA ALA A 24 0.26 -13.01 2.39
C ALA A 24 1.26 -13.97 3.05
N SER A 25 1.43 -13.90 4.37
CA SER A 25 2.35 -14.76 5.12
C SER A 25 1.86 -16.22 5.17
N GLU A 26 0.55 -16.43 5.39
CA GLU A 26 -0.06 -17.75 5.49
C GLU A 26 -0.13 -18.48 4.13
N ASN A 27 -0.26 -17.73 3.03
CA ASN A 27 -0.37 -18.27 1.68
C ASN A 27 0.92 -18.15 0.86
N GLN A 28 2.03 -17.76 1.50
CA GLN A 28 3.33 -17.70 0.82
C GLN A 28 3.88 -19.10 0.58
N THR A 29 3.81 -19.56 -0.66
CA THR A 29 4.40 -20.83 -1.10
C THR A 29 5.74 -20.62 -1.81
N TYR A 30 5.98 -19.41 -2.30
CA TYR A 30 7.20 -19.03 -3.00
C TYR A 30 8.16 -18.20 -2.13
N LYS A 31 9.45 -18.56 -2.15
CA LYS A 31 10.52 -17.78 -1.53
C LYS A 31 11.15 -16.85 -2.58
N PRO A 32 11.10 -15.51 -2.41
CA PRO A 32 11.69 -14.57 -3.35
C PRO A 32 13.18 -14.84 -3.60
N THR A 33 13.57 -14.79 -4.87
CA THR A 33 14.97 -14.95 -5.28
C THR A 33 15.77 -13.69 -5.01
N GLU A 34 17.10 -13.79 -5.16
CA GLU A 34 17.96 -12.61 -5.11
C GLU A 34 17.68 -11.65 -6.27
N ALA A 35 17.29 -12.16 -7.43
CA ALA A 35 16.91 -11.34 -8.58
C ALA A 35 15.65 -10.52 -8.27
N ASP A 36 14.60 -11.16 -7.72
CA ASP A 36 13.36 -10.47 -7.31
C ASP A 36 13.67 -9.35 -6.30
N TRP A 37 14.51 -9.63 -5.31
CA TRP A 37 14.88 -8.64 -4.30
C TRP A 37 15.72 -7.48 -4.86
N LYS A 38 16.67 -7.76 -5.76
CA LYS A 38 17.45 -6.72 -6.43
C LYS A 38 16.56 -5.84 -7.31
N TYR A 39 15.63 -6.44 -8.05
CA TYR A 39 14.68 -5.71 -8.88
C TYR A 39 13.78 -4.82 -8.02
N PHE A 40 13.18 -5.36 -6.96
CA PHE A 40 12.37 -4.58 -6.00
C PHE A 40 13.12 -3.34 -5.49
N ARG A 41 14.36 -3.52 -5.00
CA ARG A 41 15.16 -2.39 -4.49
C ARG A 41 15.52 -1.34 -5.54
N LYS A 42 15.58 -1.74 -6.80
CA LYS A 42 15.85 -0.85 -7.94
C LYS A 42 14.63 0.01 -8.25
N VAL A 43 13.43 -0.58 -8.30
CA VAL A 43 12.21 0.11 -8.77
C VAL A 43 11.47 0.90 -7.68
N VAL A 44 11.53 0.45 -6.42
CA VAL A 44 10.77 1.06 -5.31
C VAL A 44 10.99 2.57 -5.14
N PRO A 45 12.20 3.13 -5.25
CA PRO A 45 12.38 4.58 -5.11
C PRO A 45 11.59 5.40 -6.15
N GLU A 46 11.53 4.91 -7.39
CA GLU A 46 10.78 5.56 -8.46
C GLU A 46 9.28 5.44 -8.20
N LEU A 47 8.81 4.25 -7.83
CA LEU A 47 7.40 4.02 -7.47
C LEU A 47 6.96 4.89 -6.28
N GLN A 48 7.80 5.06 -5.27
CA GLN A 48 7.53 5.96 -4.14
C GLN A 48 7.40 7.41 -4.60
N ASN A 49 8.26 7.88 -5.50
CA ASN A 49 8.18 9.24 -6.04
C ASN A 49 6.90 9.45 -6.85
N CYS A 50 6.58 8.55 -7.78
CA CYS A 50 5.36 8.62 -8.57
C CYS A 50 4.10 8.55 -7.69
N PHE A 51 4.10 7.70 -6.67
CA PHE A 51 3.02 7.64 -5.69
C PHE A 51 2.87 8.96 -4.93
N LEU A 52 3.97 9.52 -4.42
CA LEU A 52 3.95 10.80 -3.71
C LEU A 52 3.51 11.95 -4.59
N GLU A 53 3.91 11.99 -5.86
CA GLU A 53 3.44 13.00 -6.82
C GLU A 53 1.91 12.95 -6.98
N LYS A 54 1.34 11.76 -7.22
CA LYS A 54 -0.11 11.55 -7.29
C LYS A 54 -0.81 12.00 -6.01
N LYS A 55 -0.25 11.66 -4.85
CA LYS A 55 -0.83 12.00 -3.54
C LYS A 55 -0.71 13.47 -3.19
N ASN A 56 0.38 14.13 -3.59
CA ASN A 56 0.54 15.57 -3.45
C ASN A 56 -0.52 16.31 -4.29
N ASN A 57 -0.79 15.86 -5.51
CA ASN A 57 -1.85 16.42 -6.34
C ASN A 57 -3.23 16.23 -5.70
N GLU A 58 -3.53 15.07 -5.13
CA GLU A 58 -4.76 14.81 -4.35
C GLU A 58 -4.89 15.80 -3.16
N ILE A 59 -3.81 16.02 -2.41
CA ILE A 59 -3.79 16.97 -1.29
C ILE A 59 -4.01 18.41 -1.76
N ILE A 60 -3.37 18.84 -2.85
CA ILE A 60 -3.56 20.18 -3.44
C ILE A 60 -5.02 20.38 -3.82
N GLN A 61 -5.65 19.39 -4.46
CA GLN A 61 -7.07 19.45 -4.81
C GLN A 61 -7.96 19.65 -3.58
N ILE A 62 -7.71 18.90 -2.50
CA ILE A 62 -8.45 19.05 -1.23
C ILE A 62 -8.25 20.45 -0.63
N LEU A 63 -7.02 20.97 -0.62
CA LEU A 63 -6.69 22.27 -0.01
C LEU A 63 -7.24 23.46 -0.81
N THR A 64 -7.43 23.28 -2.12
CA THR A 64 -7.95 24.31 -3.04
C THR A 64 -9.46 24.20 -3.30
N ASP A 65 -10.14 23.20 -2.73
CA ASP A 65 -11.56 22.94 -2.94
C ASP A 65 -12.45 24.08 -2.40
N SER A 66 -12.88 24.97 -3.30
CA SER A 66 -13.72 26.13 -2.98
C SER A 66 -15.07 25.77 -2.33
N GLY A 67 -15.55 24.53 -2.48
CA GLY A 67 -16.79 24.05 -1.88
C GLY A 67 -16.67 23.69 -0.39
N LYS A 68 -15.45 23.64 0.17
CA LYS A 68 -15.19 23.27 1.57
C LYS A 68 -14.70 24.43 2.41
N THR A 69 -15.06 24.42 3.69
CA THR A 69 -14.51 25.32 4.71
C THR A 69 -13.05 24.98 5.01
N GLN A 70 -12.30 25.94 5.57
CA GLN A 70 -10.88 25.75 5.91
C GLN A 70 -10.65 24.55 6.86
N ILE A 71 -11.55 24.34 7.83
CA ILE A 71 -11.44 23.23 8.78
C ILE A 71 -11.69 21.87 8.12
N GLU A 72 -12.58 21.80 7.14
CA GLU A 72 -12.86 20.58 6.37
C GLU A 72 -11.66 20.22 5.51
N ARG A 73 -11.10 21.18 4.77
CA ARG A 73 -9.90 20.98 3.96
C ARG A 73 -8.72 20.48 4.79
N TYR A 74 -8.49 21.09 5.95
CA TYR A 74 -7.47 20.62 6.90
C TYR A 74 -7.73 19.19 7.39
N ARG A 75 -8.95 18.88 7.82
CA ARG A 75 -9.29 17.53 8.31
C ARG A 75 -9.19 16.47 7.22
N GLU A 76 -9.58 16.79 5.99
CA GLU A 76 -9.51 15.85 4.87
C GLU A 76 -8.08 15.61 4.39
N SER A 77 -7.31 16.68 4.18
CA SER A 77 -5.89 16.56 3.81
C SER A 77 -5.11 15.76 4.85
N ARG A 78 -5.37 15.98 6.15
CA ARG A 78 -4.76 15.19 7.23
C ARG A 78 -5.06 13.69 7.12
N LYS A 79 -6.29 13.30 6.75
CA LYS A 79 -6.61 11.88 6.52
C LYS A 79 -5.77 11.29 5.39
N VAL A 80 -5.47 12.07 4.36
CA VAL A 80 -4.60 11.63 3.25
C VAL A 80 -3.16 11.49 3.72
N PHE A 81 -2.61 12.49 4.43
CA PHE A 81 -1.27 12.42 5.02
C PHE A 81 -1.10 11.19 5.93
N ASP A 82 -2.04 10.96 6.85
CA ASP A 82 -1.99 9.82 7.77
C ASP A 82 -1.95 8.46 7.01
N ARG A 83 -2.63 8.38 5.85
CA ARG A 83 -2.62 7.19 4.99
C ARG A 83 -1.28 7.04 4.27
N ILE A 84 -0.74 8.13 3.71
CA ILE A 84 0.56 8.14 3.02
C ILE A 84 1.65 7.63 3.97
N ASP A 85 1.74 8.22 5.16
CA ASP A 85 2.75 7.85 6.16
C ASP A 85 2.66 6.36 6.52
N PHE A 86 1.43 5.86 6.71
CA PHE A 86 1.22 4.47 7.04
C PHE A 86 1.66 3.52 5.92
N ILE A 87 1.37 3.86 4.67
CA ILE A 87 1.78 3.07 3.49
C ILE A 87 3.31 3.09 3.35
N LEU A 88 3.94 4.26 3.45
CA LEU A 88 5.40 4.39 3.33
C LEU A 88 6.16 3.66 4.43
N LEU A 89 5.62 3.62 5.65
CA LEU A 89 6.19 2.84 6.75
C LEU A 89 6.24 1.33 6.44
N ARG A 90 5.30 0.82 5.64
CA ARG A 90 5.27 -0.59 5.21
C ARG A 90 6.07 -0.83 3.94
N CYS A 91 6.10 0.14 3.03
CA CYS A 91 6.71 0.03 1.71
C CYS A 91 8.14 0.57 1.70
N LYS A 92 9.05 -0.04 2.48
CA LYS A 92 10.43 0.44 2.62
C LYS A 92 11.31 -0.03 1.47
N ARG A 93 12.22 0.85 1.02
CA ARG A 93 13.28 0.49 0.05
C ARG A 93 14.11 -0.71 0.50
N ASN A 94 14.41 -0.79 1.80
CA ASN A 94 15.25 -1.86 2.38
C ASN A 94 14.40 -2.98 3.00
N THR A 95 13.26 -3.32 2.40
CA THR A 95 12.45 -4.44 2.83
C THR A 95 13.27 -5.75 2.82
N PRO A 96 13.22 -6.54 3.91
CA PRO A 96 13.91 -7.83 3.96
C PRO A 96 13.22 -8.84 3.02
N ARG A 97 13.99 -9.79 2.46
CA ARG A 97 13.48 -10.73 1.43
C ARG A 97 12.26 -11.53 1.87
N ASN A 98 12.18 -11.90 3.15
CA ASN A 98 11.04 -12.64 3.71
C ASN A 98 9.74 -11.82 3.79
N ARG A 99 9.80 -10.50 3.57
CA ARG A 99 8.62 -9.62 3.50
C ARG A 99 8.38 -9.05 2.09
N LEU A 100 9.09 -9.55 1.08
CA LEU A 100 9.00 -8.98 -0.27
C LEU A 100 7.62 -9.19 -0.88
N ILE A 101 7.04 -10.38 -0.71
CA ILE A 101 5.69 -10.73 -1.16
C ILE A 101 4.66 -9.82 -0.48
N GLU A 102 4.62 -9.83 0.86
CA GLU A 102 3.76 -8.95 1.67
C GLU A 102 3.85 -7.48 1.21
N THR A 103 5.07 -6.94 1.11
CA THR A 103 5.27 -5.54 0.77
C THR A 103 4.79 -5.23 -0.63
N THR A 104 5.03 -6.13 -1.59
CA THR A 104 4.59 -5.95 -2.97
C THR A 104 3.07 -5.97 -3.09
N ILE A 105 2.39 -6.89 -2.38
CA ILE A 105 0.92 -6.92 -2.33
C ILE A 105 0.38 -5.61 -1.75
N ILE A 106 0.95 -5.11 -0.65
CA ILE A 106 0.55 -3.83 -0.06
C ILE A 106 0.73 -2.69 -1.07
N MET A 107 1.85 -2.66 -1.81
CA MET A 107 2.12 -1.65 -2.83
C MET A 107 1.09 -1.71 -3.98
N LEU A 108 0.71 -2.91 -4.43
CA LEU A 108 -0.32 -3.11 -5.45
C LEU A 108 -1.68 -2.62 -4.97
N VAL A 109 -2.12 -3.08 -3.79
CA VAL A 109 -3.42 -2.74 -3.20
C VAL A 109 -3.54 -1.24 -2.92
N CYS A 110 -2.46 -0.59 -2.51
CA CYS A 110 -2.46 0.85 -2.22
C CYS A 110 -2.23 1.72 -3.48
N GLY A 111 -2.05 1.11 -4.65
CA GLY A 111 -1.81 1.82 -5.92
C GLY A 111 -0.44 2.50 -6.02
N MET A 112 0.54 2.06 -5.22
CA MET A 112 1.95 2.48 -5.36
C MET A 112 2.66 1.72 -6.48
N MET A 113 2.25 0.47 -6.72
CA MET A 113 2.73 -0.38 -7.80
C MET A 113 1.54 -0.77 -8.68
N ALA A 114 1.74 -0.84 -9.99
CA ALA A 114 0.80 -1.38 -10.96
C ALA A 114 1.16 -2.82 -11.34
N LYS A 115 0.25 -3.53 -12.01
CA LYS A 115 0.52 -4.93 -12.42
C LYS A 115 1.67 -5.01 -13.43
N GLU A 116 1.83 -3.98 -14.26
CA GLU A 116 2.87 -3.91 -15.28
C GLU A 116 4.27 -3.81 -14.66
N ASP A 117 4.40 -3.21 -13.47
CA ASP A 117 5.66 -3.15 -12.73
C ASP A 117 6.15 -4.54 -12.30
N LEU A 118 5.24 -5.52 -12.25
CA LEU A 118 5.55 -6.91 -11.89
C LEU A 118 6.34 -7.65 -12.97
N LEU A 119 6.33 -7.18 -14.22
CA LEU A 119 6.95 -7.87 -15.36
C LEU A 119 8.46 -8.08 -15.20
N GLY A 120 9.14 -7.29 -14.38
CA GLY A 120 10.56 -7.46 -14.07
C GLY A 120 10.87 -8.47 -12.95
N PHE A 121 9.85 -9.03 -12.29
CA PHE A 121 10.00 -10.11 -11.33
C PHE A 121 9.92 -11.47 -12.01
N SER A 122 10.39 -12.52 -11.33
CA SER A 122 10.20 -13.90 -11.78
C SER A 122 8.72 -14.29 -11.87
N LEU A 123 8.35 -15.16 -12.81
CA LEU A 123 6.95 -15.59 -13.00
C LEU A 123 6.31 -16.12 -11.71
N LYS A 124 7.02 -16.95 -10.95
CA LYS A 124 6.56 -17.45 -9.66
C LYS A 124 6.30 -16.35 -8.63
N PHE A 125 7.09 -15.28 -8.66
CA PHE A 125 6.85 -14.12 -7.81
C PHE A 125 5.58 -13.39 -8.23
N GLN A 126 5.40 -13.17 -9.55
CA GLN A 126 4.20 -12.53 -10.10
C GLN A 126 2.93 -13.30 -9.72
N GLU A 127 2.92 -14.62 -9.90
CA GLU A 127 1.82 -15.51 -9.50
C GLU A 127 1.49 -15.41 -8.00
N GLN A 128 2.51 -15.30 -7.15
CA GLN A 128 2.34 -15.24 -5.70
C GLN A 128 1.75 -13.91 -5.20
N VAL A 129 1.98 -12.80 -5.92
CA VAL A 129 1.49 -11.46 -5.53
C VAL A 129 0.22 -11.05 -6.28
N ASP A 130 -0.15 -11.74 -7.36
CA ASP A 130 -1.41 -11.53 -8.09
C ASP A 130 -2.58 -12.17 -7.34
N ILE A 131 -2.88 -11.61 -6.17
CA ILE A 131 -4.00 -12.05 -5.33
C ILE A 131 -5.26 -11.31 -5.79
N PRO A 132 -6.35 -12.03 -6.10
CA PRO A 132 -7.64 -11.42 -6.40
C PRO A 132 -8.10 -10.57 -5.22
N LEU A 133 -8.41 -9.29 -5.45
CA LEU A 133 -8.81 -8.33 -4.39
C LEU A 133 -10.07 -8.79 -3.63
N ASP A 134 -10.92 -9.57 -4.27
CA ASP A 134 -12.12 -10.21 -3.73
C ASP A 134 -11.80 -11.30 -2.68
N MET A 135 -10.62 -11.91 -2.71
CA MET A 135 -10.19 -12.87 -1.68
C MET A 135 -9.76 -12.20 -0.36
N LEU A 136 -9.67 -10.87 -0.32
CA LEU A 136 -9.35 -10.12 0.90
C LEU A 136 -10.60 -9.71 1.70
N TYR A 137 -11.81 -10.07 1.23
CA TYR A 137 -13.10 -9.70 1.83
C TYR A 137 -13.95 -10.90 2.35
N GLN A 138 -13.36 -12.09 2.46
CA GLN A 138 -14.00 -13.25 3.09
C GLN A 138 -13.78 -13.26 4.62
#